data_AF-W1XEN3-F1
#
_entry.id   AF-W1XEN3-F1
#
_cell.length_a   1.000
_cell.length_b   1.000
_cell.length_c   1.000
_cell.angle_alpha   90.00
_cell.angle_beta   90.00
_cell.angle_gamma   90.00
#
_symmetry.space_group_name_H-M   'P 1'
#
loop_
_entity.id
_entity.type
_entity.pdbx_description
1 polymer ?
#
loop_
_entity_poly.entity_id
_entity_poly.type
_entity_poly.pdbx_seq_one_letter_code
_entity_poly.pdbx_strand_id
1 'polypeptide(L)' 'KVVLRVFIGKPGNDVVERLSEEELSELAVKEIQHIMGFSVKPEWVRINRLIHCMPQYNVGHRAGIKSV' A
#
# COMPACT_ATOMS: atom_id res chain seq x y z
N LYS A 1 3.83 18.08 15.88
CA LYS A 1 3.93 16.66 15.49
C LYS A 1 3.06 16.43 14.25
N VAL A 2 3.45 15.55 13.34
CA VAL A 2 2.73 15.24 12.09
C VAL A 2 2.55 13.73 11.99
N VAL A 3 1.46 13.29 11.37
CA VAL A 3 1.21 11.89 11.04
C VAL A 3 1.10 11.77 9.53
N LEU A 4 1.83 10.83 8.94
CA LEU A 4 1.80 10.56 7.50
C LEU A 4 1.16 9.20 7.27
N ARG A 5 0.24 9.13 6.31
CA ARG A 5 -0.38 7.88 5.86
C ARG A 5 0.13 7.54 4.47
N VAL A 6 0.81 6.41 4.36
CA VAL A 6 1.39 5.91 3.11
C VAL A 6 0.58 4.72 2.64
N PHE A 7 0.25 4.68 1.34
CA PHE A 7 -0.37 3.52 0.70
C PHE A 7 0.68 2.83 -0.16
N ILE A 8 0.85 1.53 0.04
CA ILE A 8 1.76 0.67 -0.72
C ILE A 8 0.93 -0.40 -1.40
N GLY A 9 1.19 -0.63 -2.69
CA GLY A 9 0.55 -1.69 -3.47
C GLY A 9 0.07 -1.20 -4.85
N LYS A 10 0.05 -2.13 -5.80
CA LYS A 10 -0.44 -1.91 -7.16
C LYS A 10 -1.03 -3.24 -7.68
N PRO A 11 -2.08 -3.23 -8.54
CA PRO A 11 -2.54 -4.45 -9.19
C PRO A 11 -1.41 -5.19 -9.91
N GLY A 12 -1.35 -6.51 -9.72
CA GLY A 12 -0.31 -7.38 -10.30
C GLY A 12 1.05 -7.33 -9.60
N ASN A 13 1.15 -6.68 -8.43
CA ASN A 13 2.36 -6.63 -7.63
C ASN A 13 2.09 -7.24 -6.23
N ASP A 14 3.01 -8.10 -5.78
CA ASP A 14 2.94 -8.89 -4.55
C ASP A 14 3.71 -8.27 -3.37
N VAL A 15 4.26 -7.05 -3.51
CA VAL A 15 5.11 -6.39 -2.49
C VAL A 15 4.47 -6.37 -1.09
N VAL A 16 3.16 -6.14 -1.00
CA VAL A 16 2.44 -6.09 0.30
C VAL A 16 2.30 -7.47 0.94
N GLU A 17 2.27 -8.53 0.12
CA GLU A 17 2.17 -9.92 0.57
C GLU A 17 3.53 -10.48 0.96
N ARG A 18 4.57 -10.16 0.17
CA ARG A 18 5.91 -10.74 0.30
C ARG A 18 6.76 -10.10 1.40
N LEU A 19 6.72 -8.78 1.53
CA LEU A 19 7.60 -8.07 2.46
C LEU A 19 7.14 -8.20 3.91
N SER A 20 8.08 -8.17 4.85
CA SER A 20 7.81 -8.07 6.28
C SER A 20 7.27 -6.69 6.66
N GLU A 21 6.79 -6.53 7.90
CA GLU A 21 6.35 -5.22 8.39
C GLU A 21 7.51 -4.23 8.50
N GLU A 22 8.69 -4.71 8.90
CA GLU A 22 9.92 -3.92 8.98
C GLU A 22 10.34 -3.44 7.59
N GLU A 23 10.36 -4.34 6.59
CA GLU A 23 10.71 -4.00 5.21
C GLU A 23 9.71 -3.00 4.59
N LEU A 24 8.41 -3.16 4.85
CA LEU A 24 7.38 -2.21 4.40
C LEU A 24 7.52 -0.84 5.08
N SER A 25 7.85 -0.82 6.36
CA SER A 25 8.10 0.40 7.13
C SER A 25 9.31 1.16 6.58
N GLU A 26 10.43 0.45 6.37
CA GLU A 26 11.66 1.03 5.81
C GLU A 26 11.44 1.57 4.40
N LEU A 27 10.72 0.82 3.56
CA LEU A 27 10.34 1.27 2.21
C LEU A 27 9.51 2.56 2.28
N ALA A 28 8.46 2.59 3.11
CA ALA A 28 7.61 3.76 3.26
C ALA A 28 8.40 5.01 3.72
N VAL A 29 9.25 4.84 4.72
CA VAL A 29 10.06 5.93 5.29
C VAL A 29 11.05 6.45 4.24
N LYS A 30 11.76 5.55 3.55
CA LYS A 30 12.75 5.92 2.53
C LYS A 30 12.12 6.74 1.40
N GLU A 31 10.99 6.30 0.86
CA GLU A 31 10.30 6.98 -0.24
C GLU A 31 9.78 8.36 0.20
N ILE A 32 9.17 8.45 1.38
CA ILE A 32 8.64 9.72 1.88
C ILE A 32 9.77 10.70 2.23
N GLN A 33 10.88 10.23 2.81
CA GLN A 33 12.06 11.06 3.06
C GLN A 33 12.63 11.61 1.75
N HIS A 34 12.69 10.79 0.70
CA HIS A 34 13.14 11.21 -0.62
C HIS A 34 12.20 12.26 -1.25
N ILE A 35 10.89 12.05 -1.18
CA ILE A 35 9.88 12.95 -1.77
C ILE A 35 9.81 14.29 -1.03
N MET A 36 9.87 14.27 0.30
CA MET A 36 9.64 15.45 1.13
C MET A 36 10.93 16.14 1.62
N GLY A 37 12.09 15.54 1.42
CA GLY A 37 13.40 16.14 1.74
C GLY A 37 13.73 16.20 3.24
N PHE A 38 13.29 15.22 4.03
CA PHE A 38 13.65 15.13 5.45
C PHE A 38 14.40 13.82 5.76
N SER A 39 15.11 13.78 6.89
CA SER A 39 15.94 12.62 7.30
C SER A 39 15.55 12.02 8.66
N VAL A 40 14.55 12.59 9.33
CA VAL A 40 14.08 12.15 10.65
C VAL A 40 13.34 10.81 10.54
N LYS A 41 13.51 9.93 11.55
CA LYS A 41 12.77 8.67 11.68
C LYS A 41 11.47 8.88 12.49
N PRO A 42 10.38 8.16 12.17
CA PRO A 42 9.12 8.27 12.91
C PRO A 42 9.26 7.73 14.35
N GLU A 43 8.53 8.32 15.29
CA GLU A 43 8.44 7.82 16.67
C GLU A 43 7.75 6.45 16.76
N TRP A 44 6.83 6.18 15.84
CA TRP A 44 6.09 4.92 15.74
C TRP A 44 5.59 4.71 14.30
N VAL A 45 5.37 3.46 13.94
CA VAL A 45 4.75 3.06 12.66
C VAL A 45 3.68 2.02 12.96
N ARG A 46 2.55 2.10 12.27
CA ARG A 46 1.49 1.09 12.32
C ARG A 46 1.14 0.64 10.91
N ILE A 47 1.22 -0.66 10.67
CA ILE A 47 0.93 -1.27 9.39
C ILE A 47 -0.43 -1.96 9.45
N ASN A 48 -1.17 -1.86 8.34
CA ASN A 48 -2.41 -2.60 8.13
C ASN A 48 -2.41 -3.17 6.71
N ARG A 49 -2.49 -4.49 6.59
CA ARG A 49 -2.48 -5.19 5.30
C ARG A 49 -3.90 -5.46 4.83
N LEU A 50 -4.17 -5.12 3.56
CA LEU A 50 -5.47 -5.32 2.92
C LEU A 50 -5.31 -6.29 1.74
N ILE A 51 -5.16 -7.57 2.04
CA ILE A 51 -4.89 -8.62 1.05
C ILE A 51 -6.20 -9.02 0.34
N HIS A 52 -6.18 -9.02 -0.99
CA HIS A 52 -7.35 -9.28 -1.85
C HIS A 52 -8.60 -8.42 -1.55
N CYS A 53 -8.44 -7.25 -0.91
CA CYS A 53 -9.55 -6.38 -0.54
C CYS A 53 -9.98 -5.37 -1.62
N MET A 54 -9.28 -5.31 -2.75
CA MET A 54 -9.47 -4.28 -3.79
C MET A 54 -9.90 -4.94 -5.12
N PRO A 55 -11.19 -5.30 -5.28
CA PRO A 55 -11.68 -5.93 -6.50
C PRO A 55 -11.49 -5.02 -7.71
N GLN A 56 -11.09 -5.61 -8.84
CA GLN A 56 -10.87 -4.90 -10.10
C GLN A 56 -12.09 -5.09 -11.02
N TYR A 57 -12.76 -3.99 -11.34
CA TYR A 57 -13.94 -4.00 -12.22
C TYR A 57 -13.53 -3.60 -13.64
N ASN A 58 -13.32 -4.60 -14.49
CA ASN A 58 -12.96 -4.39 -15.89
C ASN A 58 -14.19 -4.09 -16.78
N VAL A 59 -13.95 -3.66 -18.02
CA VAL A 59 -15.01 -3.48 -19.02
C VAL A 59 -15.80 -4.79 -19.16
N GLY A 60 -17.14 -4.68 -19.13
CA GLY A 60 -18.04 -5.84 -19.15
C GLY A 60 -18.42 -6.40 -17.77
N HIS A 61 -17.88 -5.87 -16.67
CA HIS A 61 -18.15 -6.39 -15.32
C HIS A 61 -19.65 -6.50 -14.99
N ARG A 62 -20.45 -5.48 -15.34
CA ARG A 62 -21.91 -5.50 -15.12
C ARG A 62 -22.62 -6.62 -15.88
N ALA A 63 -22.18 -6.92 -17.11
CA ALA A 63 -22.73 -8.04 -17.88
C ALA A 63 -22.30 -9.38 -17.25
N GLY A 64 -21.04 -9.47 -16.82
CA GLY A 64 -20.50 -10.64 -16.11
C GLY A 64 -21.26 -10.97 -14.82
N ILE A 65 -21.67 -9.97 -14.03
CA ILE A 65 -22.51 -10.21 -12.83
C ILE A 65 -23.89 -10.75 -13.22
N LYS A 66 -24.51 -10.24 -14.30
CA LYS A 66 -25.87 -10.62 -14.70
C LYS A 66 -25.97 -11.99 -15.36
N SER A 67 -24.86 -12.50 -15.92
CA SER A 67 -24.77 -13.82 -16.56
C SER A 67 -24.56 -14.96 -15.57
N VAL A 68 -24.35 -14.65 -14.30
CA VAL A 68 -24.29 -15.58 -13.16
C VAL A 68 -25.66 -15.61 -12.50
#